data_AF-A0A2W6C2L2-F1
#
_entry.id   AF-A0A2W6C2L2-F1
#
_cell.length_a   1.000
_cell.length_b   1.000
_cell.length_c   1.000
_cell.angle_alpha   90.00
_cell.angle_beta   90.00
_cell.angle_gamma   90.00
#
_symmetry.space_group_name_H-M   'P 1'
#
loop_
_entity.id
_entity.type
_entity.pdbx_description
1 polymer ?
#
loop_
_entity_poly.entity_id
_entity_poly.type
_entity_poly.pdbx_seq_one_letter_code
_entity_poly.pdbx_strand_id
1 'polypeptide(L)'
;FKALKQNLKIKSFVGTSENALRIQIWTALIALLLLKWLHYLSKAKWSLSNLASMLRLNLFTYRLLQNWLDDPFQTPPLVPESEQLMLALA
;
A
#
# COMPACT_ATOMS: atom_id res chain seq x y z
N PHE A 1 12.09 5.23 -13.37
CA PHE A 1 11.21 5.61 -14.49
C PHE A 1 10.45 4.44 -15.12
N LYS A 2 11.09 3.35 -15.57
CA LYS A 2 10.40 2.18 -16.18
C LYS A 2 9.36 1.53 -15.24
N ALA A 3 9.73 1.30 -13.98
CA ALA A 3 8.84 0.77 -12.94
C ALA A 3 7.68 1.73 -12.59
N LEU A 4 7.93 3.05 -12.63
CA LEU A 4 6.91 4.08 -12.40
C LEU A 4 5.85 4.04 -13.52
N LYS A 5 6.29 4.04 -14.80
CA LYS A 5 5.38 3.95 -15.95
C LYS A 5 4.61 2.62 -16.02
N GLN A 6 5.19 1.53 -15.53
CA GLN A 6 4.55 0.20 -15.56
C GLN A 6 3.55 -0.01 -14.43
N ASN A 7 3.83 0.51 -13.22
CA ASN A 7 2.96 0.30 -12.05
C ASN A 7 1.89 1.38 -11.92
N LEU A 8 2.18 2.63 -12.30
CA LEU A 8 1.17 3.66 -12.46
C LEU A 8 0.62 3.59 -13.88
N LYS A 9 -0.37 2.71 -14.11
CA LYS A 9 -1.34 2.98 -15.18
C LYS A 9 -2.07 4.27 -14.76
N ILE A 10 -1.54 5.43 -15.14
CA ILE A 10 -2.23 6.72 -15.00
C ILE A 10 -3.40 6.69 -15.99
N LYS A 11 -4.46 5.95 -15.62
CA LYS A 11 -5.62 5.71 -16.48
C LYS A 11 -6.55 6.93 -16.48
N SER A 12 -6.40 7.82 -15.51
CA SER A 12 -7.09 9.11 -15.41
C SER A 12 -6.30 9.98 -14.43
N PHE A 13 -5.88 11.17 -14.87
CA PHE A 13 -5.47 12.23 -13.96
C PHE A 13 -6.74 12.75 -13.30
N VAL A 14 -6.82 12.74 -11.96
CA VAL A 14 -8.01 13.18 -11.18
C VAL A 14 -8.12 14.73 -11.16
N GLY A 15 -7.89 15.36 -12.31
CA GLY A 15 -7.78 16.80 -12.49
C GLY A 15 -6.75 17.13 -13.56
N THR A 16 -7.13 17.98 -14.51
CA THR A 16 -6.29 18.42 -15.63
C THR A 16 -5.51 19.70 -15.33
N SER A 17 -5.66 20.27 -14.12
CA SER A 17 -4.91 21.46 -13.73
C SER A 17 -3.43 21.15 -13.51
N GLU A 18 -2.58 22.13 -13.79
CA GLU A 18 -1.13 22.00 -13.63
C GLU A 18 -0.74 21.61 -12.18
N ASN A 19 -1.44 22.18 -11.19
CA ASN A 19 -1.22 21.86 -9.80
C ASN A 19 -1.63 20.41 -9.46
N ALA A 20 -2.78 19.94 -9.98
CA ALA A 20 -3.21 18.55 -9.81
C ALA A 20 -2.19 17.58 -10.42
N LEU A 21 -1.62 17.93 -11.57
CA LEU A 21 -0.56 17.16 -12.21
C LEU A 21 0.72 17.13 -11.35
N ARG A 22 1.18 18.29 -10.85
CA ARG A 22 2.36 18.39 -9.98
C ARG A 22 2.19 17.54 -8.72
N ILE A 23 1.04 17.63 -8.05
CA ILE A 23 0.73 16.82 -6.86
C ILE A 23 0.78 15.32 -7.22
N GLN A 24 0.15 14.90 -8.31
CA GLN A 24 0.16 13.48 -8.72
C GLN A 24 1.58 12.96 -9.00
N ILE A 25 2.44 13.77 -9.62
CA ILE A 25 3.84 13.41 -9.84
C ILE A 25 4.57 13.26 -8.50
N TRP A 26 4.42 14.23 -7.58
CA TRP A 26 5.04 14.15 -6.26
C TRP A 26 4.54 12.94 -5.46
N THR A 27 3.23 12.66 -5.46
CA THR A 27 2.66 11.47 -4.82
C THR A 27 3.21 10.18 -5.41
N ALA A 28 3.33 10.10 -6.75
CA ALA A 28 3.90 8.94 -7.42
C ALA A 28 5.38 8.73 -7.09
N LEU A 29 6.15 9.81 -6.93
CA LEU A 29 7.55 9.78 -6.49
C LEU A 29 7.68 9.28 -5.05
N ILE A 30 6.84 9.78 -4.13
CA ILE A 30 6.79 9.33 -2.73
C ILE A 30 6.43 7.85 -2.67
N ALA A 31 5.40 7.40 -3.39
CA ALA A 31 5.01 6.01 -3.44
C ALA A 31 6.15 5.11 -3.96
N LEU A 32 6.89 5.55 -5.00
CA LEU A 32 8.04 4.81 -5.51
C LEU A 32 9.18 4.72 -4.48
N LEU A 33 9.42 5.80 -3.74
CA LEU A 33 10.43 5.82 -2.67
C LEU A 33 10.07 4.83 -1.57
N LEU A 34 8.81 4.83 -1.12
CA LEU A 34 8.30 3.88 -0.13
C LEU A 34 8.42 2.42 -0.61
N LEU A 35 8.07 2.14 -1.88
CA LEU A 35 8.22 0.80 -2.45
C LEU A 35 9.68 0.35 -2.51
N LYS A 36 10.61 1.25 -2.83
CA LYS A 36 12.05 0.95 -2.80
C LYS A 36 12.56 0.71 -1.38
N TRP A 37 12.10 1.51 -0.43
CA TRP A 37 12.42 1.33 0.98
C TRP A 37 11.92 -0.01 1.51
N LEU A 38 10.69 -0.37 1.14
CA LEU A 38 10.08 -1.64 1.50
C LEU A 38 10.80 -2.82 0.83
N HIS A 39 11.23 -2.68 -0.43
CA HIS A 39 12.10 -3.66 -1.08
C HIS A 39 13.48 -3.78 -0.39
N TYR A 40 14.02 -2.71 0.18
CA TYR A 40 15.26 -2.77 0.96
C TYR A 40 15.07 -3.46 2.32
N LEU A 41 13.94 -3.21 2.99
CA LEU A 41 13.57 -3.89 4.23
C LEU A 41 13.29 -5.39 4.02
N SER A 42 12.74 -5.76 2.86
CA SER A 42 12.44 -7.16 2.56
C SER A 42 13.73 -7.93 2.33
N LYS A 43 13.95 -8.99 3.10
CA LYS A 43 15.06 -9.93 2.85
C LYS A 43 14.82 -10.83 1.63
N ALA A 44 13.61 -10.79 1.08
CA ALA A 44 13.19 -11.63 -0.03
C ALA A 44 13.30 -10.87 -1.38
N LYS A 45 13.81 -11.57 -2.41
CA LYS A 45 14.02 -11.05 -3.77
C LYS A 45 12.71 -10.88 -4.55
N TRP A 46 11.74 -10.15 -4.01
CA TRP A 46 10.49 -9.87 -4.70
C TRP A 46 10.71 -8.89 -5.86
N SER A 47 9.96 -9.06 -6.95
CA SER A 47 9.91 -8.01 -7.96
C SER A 47 9.15 -6.79 -7.43
N LEU A 48 9.59 -5.58 -7.78
CA LEU A 48 8.92 -4.33 -7.39
C LEU A 48 7.43 -4.31 -7.75
N SER A 49 7.05 -4.92 -8.87
CA SER A 49 5.65 -4.99 -9.31
C SER A 49 4.81 -5.94 -8.46
N ASN A 50 5.38 -7.06 -7.99
CA ASN A 50 4.70 -7.96 -7.07
C ASN A 50 4.49 -7.27 -5.72
N LEU A 51 5.52 -6.60 -5.20
CA LEU A 51 5.43 -5.82 -3.95
C LEU A 51 4.36 -4.73 -4.04
N ALA A 52 4.31 -3.98 -5.15
CA ALA A 52 3.30 -2.95 -5.36
C ALA A 52 1.88 -3.52 -5.45
N SER A 53 1.70 -4.67 -6.10
CA SER A 53 0.41 -5.35 -6.20
C SER A 53 -0.06 -5.88 -4.85
N MET A 54 0.85 -6.50 -4.10
CA MET A 54 0.61 -7.00 -2.75
C MET A 54 0.29 -5.87 -1.76
N LEU A 55 1.03 -4.76 -1.80
CA LEU A 55 0.76 -3.57 -1.01
C LEU A 55 -0.62 -2.99 -1.32
N ARG A 56 -0.99 -2.92 -2.61
CA ARG A 56 -2.31 -2.44 -3.03
C ARG A 56 -3.45 -3.30 -2.47
N LEU A 57 -3.28 -4.62 -2.43
CA LEU A 57 -4.28 -5.54 -1.86
C LEU A 57 -4.34 -5.45 -0.33
N ASN A 58 -3.22 -5.14 0.33
CA ASN A 58 -3.13 -5.09 1.79
C ASN A 58 -3.23 -3.68 2.39
N LEU A 59 -3.37 -2.62 1.57
CA LEU A 59 -3.39 -1.23 2.03
C LEU A 59 -4.51 -0.94 3.05
N PHE A 60 -5.64 -1.63 2.91
CA PHE A 60 -6.80 -1.50 3.79
C PHE A 60 -6.84 -2.57 4.88
N THR A 61 -5.81 -3.39 5.01
CA THR A 61 -5.74 -4.44 6.04
C THR A 61 -4.89 -3.98 7.21
N TYR A 62 -5.40 -4.15 8.43
CA TYR A 62 -4.64 -3.89 9.65
C TYR A 62 -3.68 -5.06 9.91
N ARG A 63 -2.43 -4.89 9.49
CA ARG A 63 -1.34 -5.87 9.64
C ARG A 63 -0.02 -5.19 9.95
N LEU A 64 0.86 -5.90 10.66
CA LEU A 64 2.23 -5.44 10.87
C LEU A 64 3.03 -5.60 9.58
N LEU A 65 3.39 -4.46 8.97
CA LEU A 65 4.04 -4.41 7.65
C LEU A 65 5.34 -5.21 7.58
N GLN A 66 6.19 -5.13 8.62
CA GLN A 66 7.46 -5.88 8.67
C GLN A 66 7.23 -7.39 8.66
N ASN A 67 6.35 -7.90 9.52
CA ASN A 67 6.04 -9.34 9.60
C ASN A 67 5.43 -9.85 8.30
N TRP A 68 4.54 -9.06 7.69
CA TRP A 68 3.92 -9.38 6.40
C TRP A 68 4.92 -9.34 5.23
N LEU A 69 5.92 -8.46 5.31
CA LEU A 69 6.95 -8.34 4.28
C LEU A 69 7.90 -9.54 4.24
N ASP A 70 8.16 -10.14 5.41
CA ASP A 70 8.96 -11.35 5.56
C ASP A 70 8.13 -12.62 5.30
N ASP A 71 6.86 -12.66 5.75
CA ASP A 71 5.94 -13.77 5.49
C ASP A 71 4.51 -13.29 5.15
N PRO A 72 4.20 -13.13 3.84
CA PRO A 72 2.91 -12.60 3.40
C PRO A 72 1.75 -13.60 3.52
N PHE A 73 2.03 -14.89 3.73
CA PHE A 73 1.00 -15.94 3.76
C PHE A 73 0.60 -16.36 5.18
N GLN A 74 1.43 -16.09 6.19
CA GLN A 74 1.22 -16.54 7.58
C GLN A 74 0.73 -15.45 8.54
N THR A 75 0.46 -14.22 8.08
CA THR A 75 -0.13 -13.19 8.95
C THR A 75 -1.66 -13.21 8.81
N PRO A 76 -2.44 -13.73 9.78
CA PRO A 76 -3.88 -13.53 9.79
C PRO A 76 -4.19 -12.04 10.02
N PRO A 77 -5.28 -11.51 9.43
CA PRO A 77 -5.66 -10.12 9.65
C PRO A 77 -5.97 -9.92 11.13
N LEU A 78 -5.55 -8.78 11.69
CA LEU A 78 -6.01 -8.37 13.01
C LEU A 78 -7.51 -8.09 12.89
N VAL A 79 -8.34 -9.05 13.29
CA VAL A 79 -9.78 -8.84 13.39
C VAL A 79 -9.97 -7.94 14.60
N PRO A 80 -10.51 -6.71 14.44
CA PRO A 80 -10.82 -5.90 15.60
C PRO A 80 -11.80 -6.69 16.47
N GLU A 81 -11.50 -6.78 17.77
CA GLU A 81 -12.41 -7.38 18.73
C GLU A 81 -13.76 -6.67 18.62
N SER A 82 -14.85 -7.43 18.66
CA SER A 82 -16.18 -6.88 18.53
C SER A 82 -16.48 -6.04 19.78
N GLU A 83 -16.25 -4.73 19.70
CA GLU A 83 -16.69 -3.77 20.72
C GLU A 83 -18.20 -3.57 20.60
N GLN A 84 -18.98 -4.62 20.89
CA GLN A 84 -20.41 -4.47 21.03
C GLN A 84 -20.69 -3.78 22.37
N LEU A 85 -20.95 -2.48 22.33
CA LEU A 85 -21.42 -1.73 23.49
C LEU A 85 -22.71 -2.40 24.00
N MET A 86 -22.72 -2.82 25.27
CA MET A 86 -23.93 -3.36 25.88
C MET A 86 -25.02 -2.29 25.85
N LEU A 87 -26.12 -2.62 25.20
CA LEU A 87 -27.32 -1.79 25.26
C LEU A 87 -27.93 -2.00 26.66
N ALA A 88 -27.76 -1.04 27.56
CA ALA A 88 -28.44 -1.04 28.84
C ALA A 88 -29.94 -0.78 28.58
N LEU A 89 -30.74 -1.85 28.52
CA LEU A 89 -32.19 -1.71 28.58
C LEU A 89 -32.57 -1.33 30.02
N ALA A 90 -33.08 -0.11 30.19
CA ALA A 90 -33.72 0.36 31.43
C ALA A 90 -35.21 -0.01 31.45
#